data_AF-A0A7S4W0C2-F1
#
_entry.id   AF-A0A7S4W0C2-F1
#
_cell.length_a   1.000
_cell.length_b   1.000
_cell.length_c   1.000
_cell.angle_alpha   90.00
_cell.angle_beta   90.00
_cell.angle_gamma   90.00
#
_symmetry.space_group_name_H-M   'P 1'
#
loop_
_entity.id
_entity.type
_entity.pdbx_description
1 polymer ?
#
loop_
_entity_poly.entity_id
_entity_poly.type
_entity_poly.pdbx_seq_one_letter_code
_entity_poly.pdbx_strand_id
1 'polypeptide(L)'
;VKRPPAAEAFLDKVEVAIKPMQECNDVFVITRVSKGHPTTEANGGRLTIDLKPGDGSYILQVDEDDKTLKFSSPMSGNYTYVLGSKTHEFVGMDDGHILEGMIVRGLIQQCNGMPKF
;
A
#
# COMPACT_ATOMS: atom_id res chain seq x y z
N VAL A 1 12.78 -22.00 -3.17
CA VAL A 1 12.21 -20.88 -2.39
C VAL A 1 10.77 -20.68 -2.85
N LYS A 2 9.77 -20.81 -1.96
CA LYS A 2 8.35 -20.53 -2.34
C LYS A 2 8.23 -19.03 -2.62
N ARG A 3 7.61 -18.64 -3.74
CA ARG A 3 7.29 -17.22 -4.00
C ARG A 3 6.28 -16.73 -2.95
N PRO A 4 6.41 -15.49 -2.45
CA PRO A 4 5.40 -14.90 -1.59
C PRO A 4 4.06 -14.78 -2.36
N PRO A 5 2.91 -14.82 -1.66
CA PRO A 5 1.61 -14.49 -2.25
C PRO A 5 1.66 -13.13 -2.95
N ALA A 6 0.89 -12.97 -4.05
CA ALA A 6 0.96 -11.77 -4.89
C ALA A 6 0.72 -10.46 -4.11
N ALA A 7 -0.14 -10.48 -3.10
CA ALA A 7 -0.41 -9.31 -2.27
C ALA A 7 0.78 -8.93 -1.37
N GLU A 8 1.48 -9.91 -0.79
CA GLU A 8 2.72 -9.67 -0.04
C GLU A 8 3.83 -9.15 -0.93
N ALA A 9 3.99 -9.75 -2.11
CA ALA A 9 4.95 -9.29 -3.12
C ALA A 9 4.66 -7.85 -3.56
N PHE A 10 3.38 -7.46 -3.61
CA PHE A 10 2.99 -6.09 -3.93
C PHE A 10 3.33 -5.11 -2.82
N LEU A 11 3.13 -5.47 -1.54
CA LEU A 11 3.60 -4.64 -0.43
C LEU A 11 5.13 -4.44 -0.49
N ASP A 12 5.90 -5.48 -0.81
CA ASP A 12 7.36 -5.38 -0.99
C ASP A 12 7.72 -4.41 -2.13
N LYS A 13 6.99 -4.51 -3.25
CA LYS A 13 7.15 -3.59 -4.40
C LYS A 13 6.92 -2.14 -3.97
N VAL A 14 5.82 -1.87 -3.26
CA VAL A 14 5.47 -0.52 -2.80
C VAL A 14 6.53 0.01 -1.85
N GLU A 15 6.93 -0.77 -0.85
CA GLU A 15 7.95 -0.38 0.14
C GLU A 15 9.27 0.02 -0.55
N VAL A 16 9.75 -0.76 -1.50
CA VAL A 16 10.96 -0.45 -2.28
C VAL A 16 10.77 0.82 -3.12
N ALA A 17 9.63 0.94 -3.80
CA ALA A 17 9.35 2.05 -4.72
C ALA A 17 9.29 3.40 -3.99
N ILE A 18 8.72 3.45 -2.79
CA ILE A 18 8.51 4.71 -2.05
C ILE A 18 9.68 5.07 -1.12
N LYS A 19 10.58 4.12 -0.80
CA LYS A 19 11.71 4.34 0.10
C LYS A 19 12.57 5.57 -0.24
N PRO A 20 12.90 5.87 -1.51
CA PRO A 20 13.66 7.08 -1.85
C PRO A 20 12.95 8.38 -1.49
N MET A 21 11.62 8.38 -1.32
CA MET A 21 10.87 9.59 -0.93
C MET A 21 11.15 10.02 0.52
N GLN A 22 11.69 9.13 1.37
CA GLN A 22 12.07 9.48 2.74
C GLN A 22 13.12 10.59 2.79
N GLU A 23 14.02 10.65 1.81
CA GLU A 23 15.07 11.67 1.73
C GLU A 23 14.54 13.04 1.28
N CYS A 24 13.34 13.08 0.70
CA CYS A 24 12.72 14.28 0.15
C CYS A 24 11.73 14.95 1.12
N ASN A 25 11.41 14.31 2.25
CA ASN A 25 10.32 14.73 3.14
C ASN A 25 10.79 14.72 4.60
N ASP A 26 10.44 15.77 5.35
CA ASP A 26 10.78 15.87 6.78
C ASP A 26 10.10 14.76 7.62
N VAL A 27 8.88 14.37 7.23
CA VAL A 27 8.12 13.28 7.87
C VAL A 27 7.54 12.37 6.78
N PHE A 28 8.15 11.19 6.65
CA PHE A 28 7.70 10.08 5.80
C PHE A 28 8.21 8.77 6.40
N VAL A 29 7.41 8.19 7.30
CA VAL A 29 7.80 6.98 8.03
C VAL A 29 7.11 5.77 7.42
N ILE A 30 7.92 4.83 6.94
CA ILE A 30 7.45 3.57 6.36
C ILE A 30 7.54 2.49 7.44
N THR A 31 6.42 1.88 7.77
CA THR A 31 6.34 0.78 8.75
C THR A 31 5.77 -0.46 8.08
N ARG A 32 6.59 -1.52 7.96
CA ARG A 32 6.16 -2.84 7.49
C ARG A 32 5.92 -3.78 8.67
N VAL A 33 4.76 -4.41 8.67
CA VAL A 33 4.39 -5.47 9.62
C VAL A 33 4.05 -6.73 8.84
N SER A 34 4.75 -7.83 9.10
CA SER A 34 4.52 -9.11 8.44
C SER A 34 3.34 -9.87 9.05
N LYS A 35 2.81 -10.84 8.31
CA LYS A 35 1.80 -11.78 8.80
C LYS A 35 2.19 -12.41 10.14
N GLY A 36 1.22 -12.50 11.06
CA GLY A 36 1.38 -13.13 12.37
C GLY A 36 1.97 -12.21 13.43
N HIS A 37 2.15 -10.92 13.13
CA HIS A 37 2.48 -9.93 14.14
C HIS A 37 1.28 -9.65 15.04
N PRO A 38 1.44 -9.46 16.36
CA PRO A 38 0.33 -9.27 17.30
C PRO A 38 -0.60 -8.10 16.99
N THR A 39 -0.15 -7.15 16.16
CA THR A 39 -0.88 -5.92 15.81
C THR A 39 -1.58 -6.00 14.44
N THR A 40 -1.48 -7.11 13.72
CA THR A 40 -2.25 -7.32 12.47
C THR A 40 -3.55 -8.05 12.81
N GLU A 41 -4.66 -7.32 12.82
CA GLU A 41 -6.00 -7.92 13.00
C GLU A 41 -6.40 -8.80 11.81
N ALA A 42 -5.78 -8.59 10.63
CA ALA A 42 -5.98 -9.39 9.44
C ALA A 42 -4.88 -10.47 9.29
N ASN A 43 -5.23 -11.58 8.63
CA ASN A 43 -4.34 -12.73 8.39
C ASN A 43 -3.22 -12.47 7.35
N GLY A 44 -2.79 -11.22 7.16
CA GLY A 44 -1.78 -10.81 6.17
C GLY A 44 -0.95 -9.61 6.63
N GLY A 45 0.06 -9.27 5.83
CA GLY A 45 0.97 -8.15 6.07
C GLY A 45 0.30 -6.79 5.93
N ARG A 46 0.93 -5.79 6.56
CA ARG A 46 0.51 -4.39 6.55
C ARG A 46 1.69 -3.48 6.25
N LEU A 47 1.48 -2.50 5.38
CA LEU A 47 2.41 -1.39 5.14
C LEU A 47 1.71 -0.09 5.51
N THR A 48 2.28 0.67 6.43
CA THR A 48 1.81 2.01 6.81
C THR A 48 2.83 3.06 6.35
N ILE A 49 2.34 4.17 5.82
CA ILE A 49 3.13 5.35 5.45
C ILE A 49 2.58 6.52 6.25
N ASP A 50 3.27 6.89 7.33
CA ASP A 50 2.89 8.03 8.16
C ASP A 50 3.52 9.32 7.61
N LEU A 51 2.67 10.32 7.38
CA LEU A 51 3.09 11.63 6.88
C LEU A 51 3.21 12.64 8.03
N LYS A 52 3.46 13.91 7.68
CA LYS A 52 3.49 15.00 8.66
C LYS A 52 2.17 15.10 9.44
N PRO A 53 2.20 15.57 10.71
CA PRO A 53 0.99 15.74 11.50
C PRO A 53 -0.08 16.54 10.74
N GLY A 54 -1.29 15.98 10.69
CA GLY A 54 -2.44 16.57 9.97
C GLY A 54 -2.68 16.00 8.57
N ASP A 55 -1.69 15.37 7.93
CA ASP A 55 -1.85 14.79 6.59
C ASP A 55 -2.34 13.33 6.63
N GLY A 56 -2.29 12.70 7.80
CA GLY A 56 -2.73 11.33 8.03
C GLY A 56 -1.73 10.27 7.56
N SER A 57 -2.23 9.06 7.32
CA SER A 57 -1.41 7.92 6.95
C SER A 57 -2.06 7.12 5.84
N TYR A 58 -1.24 6.65 4.90
CA TYR A 58 -1.64 5.63 3.95
C TYR A 58 -1.43 4.25 4.55
N ILE A 59 -2.38 3.34 4.36
CA ILE A 59 -2.29 1.97 4.86
C ILE A 59 -2.63 1.01 3.72
N LEU A 60 -1.77 0.03 3.50
CA LEU A 60 -2.06 -1.15 2.69
C LEU A 60 -2.12 -2.36 3.62
N GLN A 61 -3.21 -3.11 3.58
CA GLN A 61 -3.44 -4.28 4.40
C GLN A 61 -3.84 -5.46 3.52
N VAL A 62 -3.08 -6.55 3.60
CA VAL A 62 -3.43 -7.82 2.96
C VAL A 62 -4.49 -8.52 3.81
N ASP A 63 -5.53 -8.99 3.14
CA ASP A 63 -6.55 -9.87 3.69
C ASP A 63 -6.45 -11.22 2.98
N GLU A 64 -5.78 -12.18 3.61
CA GLU A 64 -5.56 -13.50 3.00
C GLU A 64 -6.82 -14.34 2.94
N ASP A 65 -7.80 -14.12 3.81
CA ASP A 65 -9.03 -14.93 3.82
C ASP A 65 -9.92 -14.53 2.65
N ASP A 66 -10.10 -13.22 2.47
CA ASP A 66 -10.90 -12.66 1.38
C ASP A 66 -10.13 -12.56 0.05
N LYS A 67 -8.82 -12.84 0.06
CA LYS A 67 -7.92 -12.67 -1.10
C LYS A 67 -7.94 -11.23 -1.66
N THR A 68 -8.05 -10.25 -0.77
CA THR A 68 -8.10 -8.83 -1.12
C THR A 68 -6.91 -8.06 -0.55
N LEU A 69 -6.74 -6.83 -1.06
CA LEU A 69 -5.84 -5.83 -0.50
C LEU A 69 -6.66 -4.57 -0.19
N LYS A 70 -6.69 -4.17 1.08
CA LYS A 70 -7.36 -2.95 1.54
C LYS A 70 -6.38 -1.79 1.51
N PHE A 71 -6.77 -0.70 0.87
CA PHE A 71 -6.01 0.55 0.82
C PHE A 71 -6.79 1.65 1.51
N SER A 72 -6.19 2.25 2.54
CA SER A 72 -6.69 3.44 3.22
C SER A 72 -5.85 4.63 2.79
N SER A 73 -6.51 5.65 2.26
CA SER A 73 -5.95 6.93 1.87
C SER A 73 -6.50 8.02 2.79
N PRO A 74 -5.66 8.87 3.39
CA PRO A 74 -6.13 9.97 4.23
C PRO A 74 -6.89 11.02 3.41
N MET A 75 -6.71 11.05 2.09
CA MET A 75 -7.38 12.00 1.19
C MET A 75 -8.70 11.49 0.62
N SER A 76 -8.80 10.17 0.38
CA SER A 76 -9.87 9.60 -0.44
C SER A 76 -10.64 8.48 0.23
N GLY A 77 -10.22 8.02 1.41
CA GLY A 77 -10.94 6.99 2.18
C GLY A 77 -10.41 5.58 1.93
N ASN A 78 -11.29 4.58 2.13
CA ASN A 78 -10.93 3.17 2.13
C ASN A 78 -11.44 2.46 0.89
N TYR A 79 -10.60 1.59 0.33
CA TYR A 79 -10.86 0.89 -0.93
C TYR A 79 -10.40 -0.56 -0.83
N THR A 80 -11.10 -1.45 -1.53
CA THR A 80 -10.76 -2.87 -1.61
C THR A 80 -10.34 -3.23 -3.02
N TYR A 81 -9.20 -3.91 -3.14
CA TYR A 81 -8.60 -4.32 -4.40
C TYR A 81 -8.50 -5.84 -4.50
N VAL A 82 -8.66 -6.35 -5.72
CA VAL A 82 -8.48 -7.77 -6.06
C VAL A 82 -7.45 -7.90 -7.17
N LEU A 83 -6.74 -9.03 -7.21
CA LEU A 83 -5.78 -9.30 -8.27
C LEU A 83 -6.50 -9.65 -9.57
N GLY A 84 -6.33 -8.82 -10.60
CA GLY A 84 -6.86 -9.07 -11.93
C GLY A 84 -6.21 -10.28 -12.59
N SER A 85 -7.02 -11.26 -13.02
CA SER A 85 -6.53 -12.51 -13.60
C SER A 85 -5.82 -12.35 -14.96
N LYS A 86 -6.09 -11.27 -15.68
CA LYS A 86 -5.50 -10.98 -16.99
C LYS A 86 -4.29 -10.07 -16.89
N THR A 87 -4.42 -8.94 -16.19
CA THR A 87 -3.37 -7.91 -16.10
C THR A 87 -2.35 -8.21 -15.01
N HIS A 88 -2.68 -9.07 -14.05
CA HIS A 88 -1.89 -9.30 -12.83
C HIS A 88 -1.68 -8.03 -12.00
N GLU A 89 -2.58 -7.06 -12.13
CA GLU A 89 -2.60 -5.82 -11.37
C GLU A 89 -3.68 -5.88 -10.29
N PHE A 90 -3.49 -5.14 -9.20
CA PHE A 90 -4.53 -4.95 -8.20
C PHE A 90 -5.51 -3.88 -8.67
N VAL A 91 -6.77 -4.27 -8.89
CA VAL A 91 -7.84 -3.42 -9.43
C VAL A 91 -8.92 -3.22 -8.37
N GLY A 92 -9.38 -1.98 -8.21
CA GLY A 92 -10.39 -1.60 -7.24
C GLY A 92 -11.74 -2.23 -7.57
N MET A 93 -12.39 -2.81 -6.56
CA MET A 93 -13.67 -3.51 -6.73
C MET A 93 -14.81 -2.55 -7.10
N ASP A 94 -14.76 -1.32 -6.60
CA ASP A 94 -15.84 -0.33 -6.75
C ASP A 94 -15.60 0.66 -7.89
N ASP A 95 -14.34 1.01 -8.17
CA ASP A 95 -13.97 2.10 -9.08
C ASP A 95 -13.13 1.65 -10.29
N GLY A 96 -12.67 0.40 -10.31
CA GLY A 96 -11.87 -0.15 -11.40
C GLY A 96 -10.47 0.45 -11.55
N HIS A 97 -10.02 1.29 -10.60
CA HIS A 97 -8.69 1.89 -10.69
C HIS A 97 -7.59 0.89 -10.33
N ILE A 98 -6.41 1.09 -10.89
CA ILE A 98 -5.22 0.32 -10.53
C ILE A 98 -4.64 0.90 -9.23
N LEU A 99 -4.41 0.05 -8.24
CA LEU A 99 -3.93 0.43 -6.91
C LEU A 99 -2.61 1.22 -6.97
N GLU A 100 -1.66 0.76 -7.77
CA GLU A 100 -0.37 1.44 -7.95
C GLU A 100 -0.55 2.89 -8.41
N GLY A 101 -1.46 3.13 -9.37
CA GLY A 101 -1.79 4.47 -9.82
C GLY A 101 -2.41 5.33 -8.71
N MET A 102 -3.22 4.74 -7.84
CA MET A 102 -3.82 5.45 -6.70
C MET A 102 -2.79 5.82 -5.64
N ILE A 103 -1.82 4.94 -5.37
CA ILE A 103 -0.69 5.22 -4.47
C ILE A 103 0.16 6.35 -5.04
N VAL A 104 0.56 6.26 -6.31
CA VAL A 104 1.35 7.31 -6.97
C VAL A 104 0.60 8.64 -6.92
N ARG A 105 -0.66 8.67 -7.34
CA ARG A 105 -1.49 9.89 -7.34
C ARG A 105 -1.57 10.53 -5.96
N GLY A 106 -1.78 9.74 -4.90
CA GLY A 106 -1.85 10.26 -3.54
C GLY A 106 -0.53 10.83 -3.06
N LEU A 107 0.54 10.04 -3.17
CA LEU A 107 1.85 10.43 -2.65
C LEU A 107 2.42 11.67 -3.35
N ILE A 108 2.30 11.80 -4.68
CA ILE A 108 2.83 12.98 -5.38
C ILE A 108 2.01 14.25 -5.12
N GLN A 109 0.79 14.13 -4.60
CA GLN A 109 -0.05 15.27 -4.21
C GLN A 109 0.31 15.79 -2.81
N GLN A 110 0.70 14.90 -1.88
CA GLN A 110 0.98 15.27 -0.48
C GLN A 110 2.47 15.36 -0.15
N CYS A 111 3.32 14.69 -0.90
CA CYS A 111 4.74 14.52 -0.57
C CYS A 111 5.65 15.00 -1.70
N ASN A 112 6.90 15.27 -1.34
CA ASN A 112 7.97 15.57 -2.30
C ASN A 112 8.61 14.29 -2.83
N GLY A 113 9.12 14.36 -4.06
CA GLY A 113 9.74 13.23 -4.74
C GLY A 113 8.74 12.34 -5.50
N MET A 114 9.26 11.28 -6.12
CA MET A 114 8.45 10.38 -6.96
C MET A 114 8.72 8.92 -6.56
N PRO A 115 7.68 8.09 -6.40
CA PRO A 115 7.85 6.64 -6.28
C PRO A 115 8.56 6.04 -7.51
N LYS A 116 9.38 5.00 -7.31
CA LYS A 116 10.13 4.29 -8.36
C LYS A 116 9.53 2.90 -8.63
N PHE A 117 8.31 2.87 -9.18
CA PHE A 117 7.62 1.61 -9.55
C PHE A 117 8.17 0.94 -10.81
#